data_AF-A0A923EFF8-F1
#
_entry.id   AF-A0A923EFF8-F1
#
_cell.length_a   1.000
_cell.length_b   1.000
_cell.length_c   1.000
_cell.angle_alpha   90.00
_cell.angle_beta   90.00
_cell.angle_gamma   90.00
#
_symmetry.space_group_name_H-M   'P 1'
#
loop_
_entity.id
_entity.type
_entity.pdbx_description
1 polymer ?
#
loop_
_entity_poly.entity_id
_entity_poly.type
_entity_poly.pdbx_seq_one_letter_code
_entity_poly.pdbx_strand_id
1 'polypeptide(L)'
;MLKKEHIRQAIQAISKRDAEIGYTLDELLSRGAINPVSARPDSSTGDDFLFTYNGRPARVKKIIFFNQGTAPVEEQLLIKYGEMMQQQLIQNSEKLNFLEAARAIREAGLRFLVDHEIDFALARMQTTAEKKGMDPTSAANIRTCLQAIKNKRPPLLIFPDSPSENGSVEILYSGTVDEGKPAFFIRFPFSMDAMLQAADINLEFFNIRFLLSCLTRGLEKNLFTCVVNNKIEGIVYLADKISYLHRAVEIQYIATVGGRPATEDDPGRKELRGVGTFLMAGVWMLWKNHLTNAKDLLLDAEIGARRFYEGVGFQPLGYSGFIMKEPGGRLVQAILEMAGRCPALQDRATAEIIRMIKKQIRILWKKKSFQKQKQARKHALESVKVCFQADFNPALARTALEELTRYRKKIPESDELIGKANRKN
;
A
#
# COMPACT_ATOMS: atom_id res chain seq x y z
N MET A 1 15.06 -22.03 -1.88
CA MET A 1 14.93 -22.37 -3.32
C MET A 1 13.64 -23.14 -3.52
N LEU A 2 13.00 -22.95 -4.67
CA LEU A 2 11.77 -23.64 -5.01
C LEU A 2 12.08 -25.01 -5.62
N LYS A 3 11.43 -26.07 -5.13
CA LYS A 3 11.61 -27.46 -5.62
C LYS A 3 10.48 -27.83 -6.58
N LYS A 4 10.73 -28.78 -7.47
CA LYS A 4 9.68 -29.35 -8.36
C LYS A 4 8.46 -29.83 -7.57
N GLU A 5 8.70 -30.38 -6.37
CA GLU A 5 7.64 -30.82 -5.46
C GLU A 5 6.73 -29.67 -4.98
N HIS A 6 7.26 -28.47 -4.74
CA HIS A 6 6.43 -27.31 -4.36
C HIS A 6 5.50 -26.90 -5.51
N ILE A 7 5.97 -26.99 -6.76
CA ILE A 7 5.14 -26.73 -7.95
C ILE A 7 4.05 -27.79 -8.07
N ARG A 8 4.39 -29.07 -7.90
CA ARG A 8 3.43 -30.17 -7.92
C ARG A 8 2.34 -30.02 -6.85
N GLN A 9 2.72 -29.66 -5.62
CA GLN A 9 1.77 -29.39 -4.54
C GLN A 9 0.84 -28.21 -4.87
N ALA A 10 1.36 -27.15 -5.48
CA ALA A 10 0.54 -26.03 -5.95
C ALA A 10 -0.46 -26.48 -7.03
N ILE A 11 -0.02 -27.27 -8.00
CA ILE A 11 -0.89 -27.83 -9.07
C ILE A 11 -1.98 -28.72 -8.46
N GLN A 12 -1.65 -29.58 -7.50
CA GLN A 12 -2.63 -30.39 -6.79
C GLN A 12 -3.65 -29.53 -6.03
N ALA A 13 -3.22 -28.43 -5.42
CA ALA A 13 -4.11 -27.50 -4.73
C ALA A 13 -5.08 -26.79 -5.69
N ILE A 14 -4.62 -26.44 -6.91
CA ILE A 14 -5.45 -25.92 -7.99
C ILE A 14 -6.41 -27.01 -8.49
N SER A 15 -5.92 -28.22 -8.76
CA SER A 15 -6.70 -29.36 -9.27
C SER A 15 -7.89 -29.74 -8.39
N LYS A 16 -7.76 -29.58 -7.06
CA LYS A 16 -8.86 -29.78 -6.11
C LYS A 16 -10.03 -28.80 -6.30
N ARG A 17 -9.79 -27.66 -6.94
CA ARG A 17 -10.77 -26.59 -7.17
C ARG A 17 -11.24 -26.59 -8.62
N ASP A 18 -10.31 -26.83 -9.53
CA ASP A 18 -10.54 -26.95 -10.98
C ASP A 18 -9.65 -28.05 -11.56
N ALA A 19 -10.26 -29.18 -11.86
CA ALA A 19 -9.55 -30.38 -12.32
C ALA A 19 -8.92 -30.20 -13.71
N GLU A 20 -9.54 -29.41 -14.59
CA GLU A 20 -9.08 -29.19 -15.97
C GLU A 20 -7.81 -28.35 -15.99
N ILE A 21 -7.79 -27.25 -15.22
CA ILE A 21 -6.59 -26.44 -15.05
C ILE A 21 -5.48 -27.29 -14.43
N GLY A 22 -5.80 -28.05 -13.38
CA GLY A 22 -4.85 -28.93 -12.70
C GLY A 22 -4.21 -29.94 -13.64
N TYR A 23 -5.01 -30.61 -14.48
CA TYR A 23 -4.55 -31.55 -15.48
C TYR A 23 -3.58 -30.91 -16.48
N THR A 24 -3.97 -29.76 -17.04
CA THR A 24 -3.15 -29.04 -18.02
C THR A 24 -1.80 -28.60 -17.42
N LEU A 25 -1.82 -28.07 -16.20
CA LEU A 25 -0.58 -27.66 -15.52
C LEU A 25 0.33 -28.84 -15.19
N ASP A 26 -0.22 -30.00 -14.81
CA ASP A 26 0.56 -31.20 -14.54
C ASP A 26 1.20 -31.77 -15.82
N GLU A 27 0.50 -31.71 -16.94
CA GLU A 27 1.04 -32.06 -18.25
C GLU A 27 2.21 -31.14 -18.64
N LEU A 28 2.05 -29.82 -18.47
CA LEU A 28 3.11 -28.85 -18.73
C LEU A 28 4.32 -29.05 -17.81
N LEU A 29 4.11 -29.40 -16.53
CA LEU A 29 5.18 -29.76 -15.60
C LEU A 29 5.91 -31.05 -16.01
N SER A 30 5.17 -32.02 -16.53
CA SER A 30 5.71 -33.31 -16.98
C SER A 30 6.53 -33.17 -18.27
N ARG A 31 6.07 -32.33 -19.21
CA ARG A 31 6.78 -32.01 -20.46
C ARG A 31 7.97 -31.06 -20.28
N GLY A 32 8.19 -30.54 -19.06
CA GLY A 32 9.27 -29.60 -18.78
C GLY A 32 9.02 -28.19 -19.31
N ALA A 33 7.77 -27.81 -19.59
CA ALA A 33 7.39 -26.43 -19.85
C ALA A 33 7.40 -25.58 -18.57
N ILE A 34 7.14 -26.22 -17.41
CA ILE A 34 7.22 -25.60 -16.09
C ILE A 34 8.39 -26.24 -15.32
N ASN A 35 9.36 -25.45 -14.85
CA ASN A 35 10.51 -25.98 -14.12
C ASN A 35 10.95 -25.06 -12.97
N PRO A 36 11.45 -25.61 -11.85
CA PRO A 36 12.15 -24.80 -10.86
C PRO A 36 13.45 -24.25 -11.45
N VAL A 37 13.83 -23.02 -11.10
CA VAL A 37 15.15 -22.47 -11.46
C VAL A 37 16.18 -23.02 -10.47
N SER A 38 17.18 -23.75 -10.98
CA SER A 38 18.36 -24.12 -10.19
C SER A 38 19.25 -22.87 -10.06
N ALA A 39 19.65 -22.52 -8.85
CA ALA A 39 20.29 -21.24 -8.54
C ALA A 39 21.50 -20.93 -9.42
N ARG A 40 21.61 -19.69 -9.90
CA ARG A 40 22.91 -19.07 -10.17
C ARG A 40 23.33 -18.30 -8.90
N PRO A 41 24.59 -18.39 -8.47
CA PRO A 41 25.09 -17.70 -7.27
C PRO A 41 25.37 -16.22 -7.48
N ASP A 42 25.21 -15.68 -8.70
CA ASP A 42 25.57 -14.30 -9.01
C ASP A 42 24.40 -13.51 -9.61
N SER A 43 24.34 -12.24 -9.22
CA SER A 43 23.46 -11.15 -9.67
C SER A 43 22.14 -10.96 -8.92
N SER A 44 22.15 -9.98 -7.99
CA SER A 44 21.27 -8.80 -7.87
C SER A 44 19.74 -8.89 -8.08
N THR A 45 19.19 -10.06 -8.39
CA THR A 45 17.76 -10.33 -8.39
C THR A 45 17.38 -10.68 -6.96
N GLY A 46 16.54 -9.83 -6.35
CA GLY A 46 16.27 -9.81 -4.91
C GLY A 46 15.79 -11.13 -4.31
N ASP A 47 15.54 -11.12 -3.00
CA ASP A 47 15.22 -12.25 -2.12
C ASP A 47 14.09 -13.23 -2.54
N ASP A 48 13.50 -13.09 -3.73
CA ASP A 48 12.39 -13.90 -4.22
C ASP A 48 12.80 -15.28 -4.79
N PHE A 49 11.86 -16.22 -4.79
CA PHE A 49 12.00 -17.49 -5.50
C PHE A 49 11.54 -17.38 -6.95
N LEU A 50 12.09 -18.23 -7.82
CA LEU A 50 11.81 -18.24 -9.25
C LEU A 50 11.49 -19.66 -9.74
N PHE A 51 10.55 -19.76 -10.67
CA PHE A 51 10.38 -20.91 -11.56
C PHE A 51 10.21 -20.39 -13.00
N THR A 52 10.33 -21.25 -14.00
CA THR A 52 10.07 -20.90 -15.40
C THR A 52 8.75 -21.49 -15.87
N TYR A 53 8.01 -20.75 -16.69
CA TYR A 53 6.83 -21.20 -17.42
C TYR A 53 7.05 -20.91 -18.91
N ASN A 54 7.11 -21.94 -19.75
CA ASN A 54 7.50 -21.84 -21.17
C ASN A 54 8.79 -21.03 -21.37
N GLY A 55 9.81 -21.29 -20.53
CA GLY A 55 11.10 -20.60 -20.55
C GLY A 55 11.09 -19.17 -20.00
N ARG A 56 9.93 -18.60 -19.64
CA ARG A 56 9.83 -17.26 -19.02
C ARG A 56 9.85 -17.34 -17.50
N PRO A 57 10.59 -16.47 -16.79
CA PRO A 57 10.62 -16.49 -15.34
C PRO A 57 9.27 -16.07 -14.75
N ALA A 58 8.91 -16.69 -13.63
CA ALA A 58 7.78 -16.35 -12.78
C ALA A 58 8.27 -16.19 -11.35
N ARG A 59 7.95 -15.04 -10.73
CA ARG A 59 8.49 -14.62 -9.44
C ARG A 59 7.54 -14.96 -8.30
N VAL A 60 8.07 -15.62 -7.27
CA VAL A 60 7.34 -16.06 -6.08
C VAL A 60 7.94 -15.34 -4.87
N LYS A 61 7.14 -14.52 -4.20
CA LYS A 61 7.59 -13.78 -3.02
C LYS A 61 7.96 -14.74 -1.89
N LYS A 62 9.24 -14.72 -1.48
CA LYS A 62 9.79 -15.62 -0.47
C LYS A 62 9.09 -15.47 0.88
N ILE A 63 8.79 -14.24 1.28
CA ILE A 63 8.10 -13.97 2.55
C ILE A 63 6.67 -14.53 2.56
N ILE A 64 5.95 -14.43 1.45
CA ILE A 64 4.61 -15.00 1.31
C ILE A 64 4.71 -16.53 1.28
N PHE A 65 5.72 -17.09 0.59
CA PHE A 65 5.94 -18.53 0.54
C PHE A 65 6.20 -19.12 1.92
N PHE A 66 7.03 -18.49 2.75
CA PHE A 66 7.28 -18.97 4.11
C PHE A 66 6.03 -18.88 5.01
N ASN A 67 5.21 -17.85 4.84
CA ASN A 67 4.04 -17.63 5.68
C ASN A 67 2.81 -18.44 5.22
N GLN A 68 2.68 -18.71 3.92
CA GLN A 68 1.47 -19.29 3.30
C GLN A 68 1.73 -20.59 2.52
N GLY A 69 2.97 -21.10 2.50
CA GLY A 69 3.33 -22.30 1.75
C GLY A 69 3.29 -22.09 0.24
N THR A 70 2.60 -22.98 -0.50
CA THR A 70 2.53 -22.97 -1.97
C THR A 70 1.59 -21.93 -2.56
N ALA A 71 0.82 -21.20 -1.75
CA ALA A 71 -0.14 -20.19 -2.21
C ALA A 71 0.42 -19.21 -3.28
N PRO A 72 1.57 -18.54 -3.07
CA PRO A 72 2.12 -17.64 -4.10
C PRO A 72 2.64 -18.37 -5.34
N VAL A 73 2.85 -19.69 -5.29
CA VAL A 73 3.15 -20.52 -6.47
C VAL A 73 1.87 -20.79 -7.25
N GLU A 74 0.77 -21.11 -6.56
CA GLU A 74 -0.56 -21.26 -7.17
C GLU A 74 -0.94 -19.99 -7.93
N GLU A 75 -0.77 -18.81 -7.32
CA GLU A 75 -1.14 -17.53 -7.93
C GLU A 75 -0.36 -17.27 -9.23
N GLN A 76 0.95 -17.51 -9.23
CA GLN A 76 1.77 -17.33 -10.43
C GLN A 76 1.44 -18.34 -11.53
N LEU A 77 1.14 -19.60 -11.17
CA LEU A 77 0.70 -20.60 -12.13
C LEU A 77 -0.61 -20.20 -12.81
N LEU A 78 -1.58 -19.71 -12.04
CA LEU A 78 -2.88 -19.24 -12.55
C LEU A 78 -2.70 -18.03 -13.49
N ILE A 79 -1.84 -17.08 -13.12
CA ILE A 79 -1.51 -15.94 -14.00
C ILE A 79 -0.92 -16.45 -15.32
N LYS A 80 0.09 -17.32 -15.27
CA LYS A 80 0.75 -17.83 -16.48
C LYS A 80 -0.16 -18.70 -17.34
N TYR A 81 -1.06 -19.46 -16.72
CA TYR A 81 -2.10 -20.21 -17.42
C TYR A 81 -3.06 -19.26 -18.17
N GLY A 82 -3.59 -18.22 -17.51
CA GLY A 82 -4.46 -17.25 -18.17
C GLY A 82 -3.75 -16.47 -19.29
N GLU A 83 -2.47 -16.10 -19.08
CA GLU A 83 -1.64 -15.49 -20.14
C GLU A 83 -1.50 -16.42 -21.35
N MET A 84 -1.29 -17.73 -21.13
CA MET A 84 -1.17 -18.73 -22.20
C MET A 84 -2.48 -18.89 -22.99
N MET A 85 -3.63 -18.98 -22.30
CA MET A 85 -4.93 -19.10 -22.96
C MET A 85 -5.21 -17.87 -23.85
N GLN A 86 -4.92 -16.67 -23.35
CA GLN A 86 -5.11 -15.45 -24.12
C GLN A 86 -4.13 -15.35 -25.32
N GLN A 87 -2.90 -15.81 -25.16
CA GLN A 87 -1.93 -15.89 -26.26
C GLN A 87 -2.44 -16.75 -27.41
N GLN A 88 -3.04 -17.91 -27.12
CA GLN A 88 -3.60 -18.79 -28.15
C GLN A 88 -4.77 -18.13 -28.90
N LEU A 89 -5.64 -17.41 -28.21
CA LEU A 89 -6.75 -16.68 -28.83
C LEU A 89 -6.27 -15.56 -29.76
N ILE A 90 -5.24 -14.82 -29.34
CA ILE A 90 -4.65 -13.72 -30.11
C ILE A 90 -3.87 -14.24 -31.32
N GLN A 91 -3.14 -15.36 -31.20
CA GLN A 91 -2.43 -15.97 -32.34
C GLN A 91 -3.38 -16.40 -33.47
N ASN A 92 -4.64 -16.68 -33.15
CA ASN A 92 -5.68 -17.00 -34.13
C ASN A 92 -6.33 -15.75 -34.76
N SER A 93 -5.85 -14.53 -34.44
CA SER A 93 -6.41 -13.25 -34.90
C SER A 93 -5.38 -12.46 -35.75
N GLU A 94 -5.73 -12.09 -36.99
CA GLU A 94 -4.76 -11.65 -38.02
C GLU A 94 -4.14 -10.24 -37.87
N LYS A 95 -4.56 -9.40 -36.90
CA LYS A 95 -4.00 -8.04 -36.76
C LYS A 95 -4.00 -7.59 -35.30
N LEU A 96 -2.82 -7.59 -34.65
CA LEU A 96 -2.66 -6.90 -33.37
C LEU A 96 -1.34 -6.12 -33.28
N ASN A 97 -1.45 -4.94 -32.69
CA ASN A 97 -0.32 -4.18 -32.17
C ASN A 97 0.34 -4.99 -31.04
N PHE A 98 1.63 -5.30 -31.17
CA PHE A 98 2.37 -6.14 -30.21
C PHE A 98 2.25 -5.66 -28.75
N LEU A 99 2.21 -4.35 -28.54
CA LEU A 99 2.16 -3.77 -27.21
C LEU A 99 0.76 -3.89 -26.59
N GLU A 100 -0.29 -3.72 -27.39
CA GLU A 100 -1.68 -3.95 -26.96
C GLU A 100 -1.93 -5.43 -26.68
N ALA A 101 -1.41 -6.32 -27.54
CA ALA A 101 -1.47 -7.76 -27.32
C ALA A 101 -0.79 -8.16 -26.01
N ALA A 102 0.42 -7.67 -25.74
CA ALA A 102 1.14 -7.95 -24.49
C ALA A 102 0.36 -7.49 -23.25
N ARG A 103 -0.24 -6.29 -23.29
CA ARG A 103 -1.10 -5.80 -22.20
C ARG A 103 -2.34 -6.65 -22.01
N ALA A 104 -3.05 -6.99 -23.09
CA ALA A 104 -4.24 -7.82 -23.04
C ALA A 104 -3.96 -9.22 -22.49
N ILE A 105 -2.83 -9.82 -22.89
CA ILE A 105 -2.35 -11.11 -22.37
C ILE A 105 -2.10 -11.02 -20.86
N ARG A 106 -1.37 -9.99 -20.42
CA ARG A 106 -1.05 -9.80 -19.00
C ARG A 106 -2.32 -9.58 -18.18
N GLU A 107 -3.20 -8.70 -18.64
CA GLU A 107 -4.49 -8.42 -17.99
C GLU A 107 -5.35 -9.68 -17.90
N ALA A 108 -5.42 -10.50 -18.96
CA ALA A 108 -6.15 -11.77 -18.94
C ALA A 108 -5.59 -12.75 -17.90
N GLY A 109 -4.27 -12.86 -17.78
CA GLY A 109 -3.64 -13.68 -16.73
C GLY A 109 -3.98 -13.22 -15.32
N LEU A 110 -3.84 -11.92 -15.05
CA LEU A 110 -4.19 -11.33 -13.76
C LEU A 110 -5.68 -11.51 -13.44
N ARG A 111 -6.54 -11.31 -14.44
CA ARG A 111 -7.98 -11.50 -14.32
C ARG A 111 -8.34 -12.94 -14.01
N PHE A 112 -7.71 -13.89 -14.69
CA PHE A 112 -7.90 -15.31 -14.45
C PHE A 112 -7.60 -15.67 -12.99
N LEU A 113 -6.47 -15.19 -12.45
CA LEU A 113 -6.14 -15.35 -11.04
C LEU A 113 -7.22 -14.77 -10.11
N VAL A 114 -7.61 -13.50 -10.33
CA VAL A 114 -8.56 -12.82 -9.45
C VAL A 114 -9.92 -13.49 -9.47
N ASP A 115 -10.44 -13.86 -10.65
CA ASP A 115 -11.70 -14.59 -10.76
C ASP A 115 -11.64 -15.95 -10.05
N HIS A 116 -10.56 -16.70 -10.27
CA HIS A 116 -10.38 -18.01 -9.63
C HIS A 116 -10.32 -17.90 -8.09
N GLU A 117 -9.62 -16.92 -7.53
CA GLU A 117 -9.57 -16.71 -6.07
C GLU A 117 -10.89 -16.16 -5.49
N ILE A 118 -11.65 -15.35 -6.25
CA ILE A 118 -13.01 -14.92 -5.85
C ILE A 118 -13.95 -16.12 -5.82
N ASP A 119 -13.94 -16.96 -6.84
CA ASP A 119 -14.78 -18.16 -6.90
C ASP A 119 -14.42 -19.13 -5.76
N PHE A 120 -13.13 -19.26 -5.45
CA PHE A 120 -12.67 -20.01 -4.29
C PHE A 120 -13.15 -19.42 -2.96
N ALA A 121 -13.09 -18.09 -2.80
CA ALA A 121 -13.60 -17.42 -1.61
C ALA A 121 -15.12 -17.63 -1.44
N LEU A 122 -15.88 -17.54 -2.52
CA LEU A 122 -17.32 -17.81 -2.55
C LEU A 122 -17.66 -19.25 -2.15
N ALA A 123 -16.97 -20.24 -2.71
CA ALA A 123 -17.17 -21.66 -2.38
C ALA A 123 -16.82 -21.95 -0.90
N ARG A 124 -15.74 -21.37 -0.39
CA ARG A 124 -15.34 -21.52 1.01
C ARG A 124 -16.35 -20.89 1.96
N MET A 125 -16.96 -19.77 1.59
CA MET A 125 -17.99 -19.14 2.41
C MET A 125 -19.24 -20.00 2.56
N GLN A 126 -19.66 -20.72 1.50
CA GLN A 126 -20.80 -21.65 1.58
C GLN A 126 -20.54 -22.72 2.65
N THR A 127 -19.39 -23.38 2.57
CA THR A 127 -19.01 -24.43 3.55
C THR A 127 -18.75 -23.90 4.96
N THR A 128 -18.37 -22.62 5.12
CA THR A 128 -18.06 -22.03 6.44
C THR A 128 -19.32 -21.49 7.13
N ALA A 129 -20.26 -20.92 6.39
CA ALA A 129 -21.56 -20.51 6.91
C ALA A 129 -22.33 -21.71 7.47
N GLU A 130 -22.25 -22.85 6.79
CA GLU A 130 -22.82 -24.14 7.23
C GLU A 130 -22.18 -24.68 8.51
N LYS A 131 -20.88 -24.41 8.75
CA LYS A 131 -20.10 -25.04 9.85
C LYS A 131 -19.85 -24.17 11.07
N LYS A 132 -19.86 -22.83 10.94
CA LYS A 132 -19.38 -21.91 12.00
C LYS A 132 -20.40 -20.84 12.42
N GLY A 133 -21.64 -20.91 11.96
CA GLY A 133 -22.70 -20.00 12.41
C GLY A 133 -22.39 -18.52 12.11
N MET A 134 -21.80 -18.24 10.94
CA MET A 134 -21.63 -16.87 10.47
C MET A 134 -23.02 -16.23 10.34
N ASP A 135 -23.15 -14.97 10.77
CA ASP A 135 -24.40 -14.21 10.60
C ASP A 135 -24.84 -14.25 9.12
N PRO A 136 -26.05 -14.76 8.80
CA PRO A 136 -26.52 -14.90 7.43
C PRO A 136 -26.53 -13.58 6.64
N THR A 137 -26.82 -12.46 7.32
CA THR A 137 -26.87 -11.13 6.69
C THR A 137 -25.48 -10.69 6.27
N SER A 138 -24.51 -10.80 7.17
CA SER A 138 -23.10 -10.50 6.90
C SER A 138 -22.53 -11.38 5.78
N ALA A 139 -22.86 -12.69 5.79
CA ALA A 139 -22.45 -13.61 4.74
C ALA A 139 -23.06 -13.23 3.36
N ALA A 140 -24.34 -12.86 3.33
CA ALA A 140 -25.01 -12.40 2.11
C ALA A 140 -24.44 -11.09 1.56
N ASN A 141 -24.09 -10.14 2.45
CA ASN A 141 -23.46 -8.87 2.08
C ASN A 141 -22.08 -9.08 1.45
N ILE A 142 -21.23 -9.91 2.07
CA ILE A 142 -19.91 -10.24 1.52
C ILE A 142 -20.04 -10.97 0.18
N ARG A 143 -20.99 -11.91 0.05
CA ARG A 143 -21.26 -12.61 -1.22
C ARG A 143 -21.66 -11.62 -2.33
N THR A 144 -22.58 -10.72 -2.02
CA THR A 144 -22.99 -9.64 -2.94
C THR A 144 -21.82 -8.76 -3.34
N CYS A 145 -20.95 -8.42 -2.38
CA CYS A 145 -19.72 -7.65 -2.64
C CYS A 145 -18.77 -8.39 -3.59
N LEU A 146 -18.46 -9.67 -3.32
CA LEU A 146 -17.59 -10.50 -4.18
C LEU A 146 -18.15 -10.64 -5.60
N GLN A 147 -19.46 -10.85 -5.74
CA GLN A 147 -20.12 -10.87 -7.04
C GLN A 147 -20.07 -9.51 -7.74
N ALA A 148 -20.25 -8.42 -7.00
CA ALA A 148 -20.14 -7.06 -7.54
C ALA A 148 -18.71 -6.77 -8.05
N ILE A 149 -17.67 -7.22 -7.35
CA ILE A 149 -16.27 -7.12 -7.82
C ILE A 149 -16.10 -7.85 -9.16
N LYS A 150 -16.66 -9.05 -9.29
CA LYS A 150 -16.57 -9.84 -10.53
C LYS A 150 -17.28 -9.18 -11.71
N ASN A 151 -18.46 -8.60 -11.45
CA ASN A 151 -19.37 -8.09 -12.48
C ASN A 151 -19.10 -6.63 -12.88
N LYS A 152 -18.65 -5.79 -11.94
CA LYS A 152 -18.40 -4.36 -12.18
C LYS A 152 -16.98 -4.15 -12.68
N ARG A 153 -16.85 -3.52 -13.85
CA ARG A 153 -15.57 -3.17 -14.49
C ARG A 153 -15.25 -1.66 -14.55
N PRO A 154 -15.66 -0.80 -13.60
CA PRO A 154 -15.19 0.56 -13.65
C PRO A 154 -13.69 0.58 -13.32
N PRO A 155 -12.88 1.37 -14.06
CA PRO A 155 -11.51 1.62 -13.66
C PRO A 155 -11.48 2.28 -12.28
N LEU A 156 -10.40 2.07 -11.51
CA LEU A 156 -10.18 2.85 -10.30
C LEU A 156 -9.99 4.31 -10.70
N LEU A 157 -10.97 5.15 -10.39
CA LEU A 157 -10.91 6.58 -10.66
C LEU A 157 -11.04 7.33 -9.35
N ILE A 158 -10.02 8.13 -9.03
CA ILE A 158 -10.06 9.08 -7.93
C ILE A 158 -10.37 10.45 -8.51
N PHE A 159 -11.51 11.00 -8.10
CA PHE A 159 -11.94 12.35 -8.44
C PHE A 159 -11.87 13.21 -7.18
N PRO A 160 -10.83 14.06 -7.03
CA PRO A 160 -10.62 14.85 -5.80
C PRO A 160 -11.74 15.87 -5.54
N ASP A 161 -12.36 16.38 -6.61
CA ASP A 161 -13.30 17.52 -6.56
C ASP A 161 -14.76 17.11 -6.75
N SER A 162 -15.05 15.81 -6.91
CA SER A 162 -16.42 15.34 -7.05
C SER A 162 -17.00 15.02 -5.67
N PRO A 163 -18.22 15.53 -5.34
CA PRO A 163 -18.95 15.04 -4.18
C PRO A 163 -18.99 13.52 -4.25
N SER A 164 -18.91 12.86 -3.10
CA SER A 164 -18.92 11.41 -3.04
C SER A 164 -20.30 10.86 -3.43
N GLU A 165 -20.64 10.92 -4.72
CA GLU A 165 -21.85 10.35 -5.28
C GLU A 165 -21.68 8.83 -5.39
N ASN A 166 -22.81 8.14 -5.29
CA ASN A 166 -22.94 6.69 -5.20
C ASN A 166 -21.89 5.92 -6.02
N GLY A 167 -20.84 5.42 -5.35
CA GLY A 167 -19.80 4.58 -5.93
C GLY A 167 -18.39 5.21 -6.04
N SER A 168 -18.21 6.46 -5.65
CA SER A 168 -16.89 7.12 -5.56
C SER A 168 -16.09 6.62 -4.34
N VAL A 169 -14.77 6.51 -4.53
CA VAL A 169 -13.83 6.08 -3.48
C VAL A 169 -13.64 7.21 -2.48
N GLU A 170 -13.89 6.93 -1.20
CA GLU A 170 -13.69 7.90 -0.11
C GLU A 170 -12.20 8.25 0.04
N ILE A 171 -11.86 9.52 -0.16
CA ILE A 171 -10.53 10.06 0.10
C ILE A 171 -10.44 10.43 1.58
N LEU A 172 -9.64 9.69 2.36
CA LEU A 172 -9.46 9.99 3.78
C LEU A 172 -8.50 11.16 3.97
N TYR A 173 -7.34 11.11 3.30
CA TYR A 173 -6.34 12.16 3.34
C TYR A 173 -5.68 12.35 1.98
N SER A 174 -5.33 13.59 1.65
CA SER A 174 -4.61 13.95 0.42
C SER A 174 -3.29 14.63 0.76
N GLY A 175 -2.28 14.42 -0.08
CA GLY A 175 -0.94 14.96 0.10
C GLY A 175 -0.15 14.90 -1.20
N THR A 176 1.17 14.97 -1.11
CA THR A 176 2.04 14.77 -2.27
C THR A 176 3.13 13.75 -2.01
N VAL A 177 3.61 13.13 -3.09
CA VAL A 177 4.80 12.27 -3.12
C VAL A 177 5.75 12.72 -4.24
N ASP A 178 6.98 12.21 -4.23
CA ASP A 178 8.00 12.55 -5.22
C ASP A 178 8.20 14.08 -5.33
N GLU A 179 8.28 14.63 -6.54
CA GLU A 179 8.39 16.06 -6.82
C GLU A 179 7.01 16.76 -6.84
N GLY A 180 6.20 16.52 -5.80
CA GLY A 180 4.90 17.21 -5.63
C GLY A 180 3.71 16.56 -6.37
N LYS A 181 3.82 15.29 -6.75
CA LYS A 181 2.71 14.56 -7.38
C LYS A 181 1.58 14.34 -6.37
N PRO A 182 0.32 14.66 -6.70
CA PRO A 182 -0.82 14.39 -5.84
C PRO A 182 -0.92 12.91 -5.46
N ALA A 183 -1.14 12.65 -4.18
CA ALA A 183 -1.30 11.31 -3.64
C ALA A 183 -2.49 11.26 -2.68
N PHE A 184 -3.19 10.13 -2.70
CA PHE A 184 -4.41 9.92 -1.92
C PHE A 184 -4.25 8.71 -1.00
N PHE A 185 -4.57 8.90 0.27
CA PHE A 185 -4.66 7.84 1.27
C PHE A 185 -6.13 7.46 1.39
N ILE A 186 -6.46 6.25 0.95
CA ILE A 186 -7.83 5.74 0.87
C ILE A 186 -7.92 4.36 1.53
N ARG A 187 -9.13 3.91 1.89
CA ARG A 187 -9.35 2.49 2.15
C ARG A 187 -9.11 1.70 0.88
N PHE A 188 -8.61 0.47 1.00
CA PHE A 188 -8.38 -0.36 -0.18
C PHE A 188 -9.70 -0.54 -0.96
N PRO A 189 -9.77 -0.07 -2.22
CA PRO A 189 -11.01 -0.11 -2.97
C PRO A 189 -11.19 -1.53 -3.50
N PHE A 190 -12.10 -2.31 -2.92
CA PHE A 190 -12.42 -3.65 -3.42
C PHE A 190 -13.21 -3.55 -4.74
N SER A 191 -12.46 -3.33 -5.83
CA SER A 191 -12.92 -3.36 -7.22
C SER A 191 -12.05 -4.32 -8.03
N MET A 192 -12.54 -4.76 -9.19
CA MET A 192 -11.71 -5.61 -10.05
C MET A 192 -10.38 -4.92 -10.40
N ASP A 193 -10.43 -3.66 -10.82
CA ASP A 193 -9.22 -2.93 -11.24
C ASP A 193 -8.18 -2.86 -10.12
N ALA A 194 -8.59 -2.57 -8.89
CA ALA A 194 -7.69 -2.55 -7.75
C ALA A 194 -7.12 -3.94 -7.41
N MET A 195 -7.91 -5.00 -7.57
CA MET A 195 -7.44 -6.38 -7.39
C MET A 195 -6.43 -6.78 -8.48
N LEU A 196 -6.67 -6.40 -9.74
CA LEU A 196 -5.72 -6.61 -10.84
C LEU A 196 -4.43 -5.83 -10.59
N GLN A 197 -4.52 -4.56 -10.20
CA GLN A 197 -3.35 -3.76 -9.82
C GLN A 197 -2.59 -4.40 -8.64
N ALA A 198 -3.27 -4.89 -7.62
CA ALA A 198 -2.61 -5.56 -6.50
C ALA A 198 -1.92 -6.87 -6.91
N ALA A 199 -2.55 -7.67 -7.78
CA ALA A 199 -1.96 -8.90 -8.34
C ALA A 199 -0.75 -8.59 -9.21
N ASP A 200 -0.84 -7.56 -10.05
CA ASP A 200 0.22 -7.18 -10.98
C ASP A 200 1.41 -6.60 -10.26
N ILE A 201 1.13 -5.72 -9.29
CA ILE A 201 2.15 -5.22 -8.41
C ILE A 201 2.74 -6.41 -7.67
N ASN A 202 2.00 -7.27 -6.95
CA ASN A 202 2.57 -8.39 -6.17
C ASN A 202 3.46 -7.90 -5.02
N LEU A 203 2.91 -6.99 -4.19
CA LEU A 203 3.62 -6.40 -3.04
C LEU A 203 3.97 -7.47 -1.99
N GLU A 204 5.03 -7.21 -1.24
CA GLU A 204 5.37 -8.02 -0.06
C GLU A 204 4.16 -8.06 0.89
N PHE A 205 3.84 -9.23 1.43
CA PHE A 205 2.67 -9.50 2.30
C PHE A 205 1.28 -9.47 1.64
N PHE A 206 1.07 -8.66 0.59
CA PHE A 206 -0.26 -8.41 0.03
C PHE A 206 -0.51 -9.21 -1.26
N ASN A 207 -0.91 -10.47 -1.10
CA ASN A 207 -1.43 -11.26 -2.20
C ASN A 207 -2.97 -11.25 -2.28
N ILE A 208 -3.53 -11.74 -3.38
CA ILE A 208 -4.97 -11.71 -3.64
C ILE A 208 -5.74 -12.49 -2.59
N ARG A 209 -5.19 -13.63 -2.17
CA ARG A 209 -5.77 -14.44 -1.11
C ARG A 209 -5.83 -13.69 0.23
N PHE A 210 -4.79 -12.94 0.59
CA PHE A 210 -4.79 -12.11 1.79
C PHE A 210 -5.86 -11.01 1.71
N LEU A 211 -5.95 -10.27 0.61
CA LEU A 211 -6.94 -9.21 0.42
C LEU A 211 -8.38 -9.75 0.52
N LEU A 212 -8.67 -10.85 -0.17
CA LEU A 212 -9.96 -11.52 -0.09
C LEU A 212 -10.23 -12.09 1.32
N SER A 213 -9.20 -12.57 2.01
CA SER A 213 -9.34 -13.00 3.40
C SER A 213 -9.69 -11.85 4.33
N CYS A 214 -9.18 -10.63 4.10
CA CYS A 214 -9.57 -9.46 4.88
C CYS A 214 -11.05 -9.16 4.67
N LEU A 215 -11.51 -9.12 3.40
CA LEU A 215 -12.92 -8.86 3.08
C LEU A 215 -13.86 -9.93 3.67
N THR A 216 -13.55 -11.20 3.48
CA THR A 216 -14.39 -12.31 3.97
C THR A 216 -14.45 -12.42 5.49
N ARG A 217 -13.51 -11.79 6.20
CA ARG A 217 -13.45 -11.76 7.67
C ARG A 217 -13.95 -10.44 8.27
N GLY A 218 -14.44 -9.49 7.47
CA GLY A 218 -14.86 -8.17 7.97
C GLY A 218 -13.69 -7.29 8.45
N LEU A 219 -12.51 -7.48 7.86
CA LEU A 219 -11.25 -6.78 8.19
C LEU A 219 -10.84 -5.79 7.08
N GLU A 220 -11.69 -5.54 6.10
CA GLU A 220 -11.46 -4.59 5.00
C GLU A 220 -11.22 -3.16 5.48
N LYS A 221 -11.88 -2.74 6.57
CA LYS A 221 -11.70 -1.41 7.18
C LYS A 221 -10.29 -1.15 7.71
N ASN A 222 -9.46 -2.19 7.79
CA ASN A 222 -8.08 -2.11 8.26
C ASN A 222 -7.05 -2.06 7.11
N LEU A 223 -7.50 -2.14 5.85
CA LEU A 223 -6.65 -2.06 4.67
C LEU A 223 -6.72 -0.66 4.04
N PHE A 224 -5.55 -0.07 3.83
CA PHE A 224 -5.42 1.26 3.22
C PHE A 224 -4.36 1.23 2.12
N THR A 225 -4.49 2.15 1.17
CA THR A 225 -3.57 2.24 0.04
C THR A 225 -3.23 3.69 -0.30
N CYS A 226 -2.02 3.86 -0.84
CA CYS A 226 -1.58 5.10 -1.47
C CYS A 226 -1.84 4.99 -2.96
N VAL A 227 -2.63 5.93 -3.49
CA VAL A 227 -2.93 6.02 -4.91
C VAL A 227 -2.36 7.30 -5.50
N VAL A 228 -1.67 7.17 -6.63
CA VAL A 228 -1.11 8.27 -7.43
C VAL A 228 -1.52 8.05 -8.87
N ASN A 229 -2.14 9.04 -9.51
CA ASN A 229 -2.62 8.93 -10.91
C ASN A 229 -3.43 7.64 -11.15
N ASN A 230 -4.38 7.33 -10.25
CA ASN A 230 -5.22 6.13 -10.29
C ASN A 230 -4.48 4.78 -10.17
N LYS A 231 -3.17 4.80 -9.85
CA LYS A 231 -2.37 3.60 -9.62
C LYS A 231 -2.09 3.41 -8.13
N ILE A 232 -2.24 2.18 -7.66
CA ILE A 232 -1.80 1.77 -6.33
C ILE A 232 -0.26 1.79 -6.30
N GLU A 233 0.30 2.48 -5.31
CA GLU A 233 1.76 2.62 -5.13
C GLU A 233 2.26 2.04 -3.81
N GLY A 234 1.35 1.71 -2.89
CA GLY A 234 1.67 0.97 -1.69
C GLY A 234 0.43 0.66 -0.86
N ILE A 235 0.49 -0.41 -0.08
CA ILE A 235 -0.62 -0.90 0.75
C ILE A 235 -0.13 -1.02 2.19
N VAL A 236 -1.02 -0.72 3.14
CA VAL A 236 -0.80 -0.89 4.57
C VAL A 236 -1.99 -1.60 5.21
N TYR A 237 -1.70 -2.56 6.09
CA TYR A 237 -2.68 -3.26 6.91
C TYR A 237 -2.44 -2.95 8.39
N LEU A 238 -3.52 -2.54 9.07
CA LEU A 238 -3.52 -2.21 10.49
C LEU A 238 -4.17 -3.31 11.33
N ALA A 239 -3.60 -3.60 12.49
CA ALA A 239 -4.17 -4.50 13.48
C ALA A 239 -4.36 -3.76 14.81
N ASP A 240 -5.39 -4.15 15.55
CA ASP A 240 -5.54 -3.71 16.93
C ASP A 240 -4.70 -4.62 17.84
N LYS A 241 -3.81 -4.02 18.62
CA LYS A 241 -3.03 -4.72 19.64
C LYS A 241 -3.56 -4.36 21.01
N ILE A 242 -4.26 -5.31 21.64
CA ILE A 242 -4.88 -5.14 22.95
C ILE A 242 -4.14 -6.01 23.97
N SER A 243 -3.62 -5.37 25.01
CA SER A 243 -3.04 -6.06 26.18
C SER A 243 -3.61 -5.45 27.46
N TYR A 244 -4.40 -6.22 28.22
CA TYR A 244 -5.14 -5.74 29.40
C TYR A 244 -5.85 -4.39 29.13
N LEU A 245 -5.33 -3.28 29.68
CA LEU A 245 -5.89 -1.91 29.60
C LEU A 245 -5.16 -1.02 28.57
N HIS A 246 -4.29 -1.62 27.76
CA HIS A 246 -3.52 -0.94 26.74
C HIS A 246 -4.03 -1.33 25.36
N ARG A 247 -4.37 -0.33 24.54
CA ARG A 247 -4.73 -0.49 23.14
C ARG A 247 -3.74 0.29 22.30
N ALA A 248 -3.17 -0.37 21.30
CA ALA A 248 -2.30 0.23 20.31
C ALA A 248 -2.78 -0.12 18.90
N VAL A 249 -2.50 0.77 17.96
CA VAL A 249 -2.59 0.46 16.53
C VAL A 249 -1.26 -0.13 16.12
N GLU A 250 -1.27 -1.31 15.52
CA GLU A 250 -0.08 -1.96 14.97
C GLU A 250 -0.13 -1.90 13.44
N ILE A 251 0.92 -1.37 12.82
CA ILE A 251 1.17 -1.51 11.40
C ILE A 251 1.73 -2.90 11.20
N GLN A 252 0.85 -3.86 10.95
CA GLN A 252 1.24 -5.27 10.84
C GLN A 252 1.95 -5.54 9.51
N TYR A 253 1.47 -4.94 8.42
CA TYR A 253 2.11 -5.03 7.10
C TYR A 253 2.12 -3.68 6.41
N ILE A 254 3.23 -3.35 5.77
CA ILE A 254 3.35 -2.22 4.84
C ILE A 254 4.30 -2.59 3.71
N ALA A 255 3.92 -2.27 2.47
CA ALA A 255 4.76 -2.47 1.31
C ALA A 255 4.52 -1.37 0.27
N THR A 256 5.56 -1.02 -0.47
CA THR A 256 5.51 0.01 -1.51
C THR A 256 6.18 -0.46 -2.78
N VAL A 257 5.75 0.07 -3.93
CA VAL A 257 6.32 -0.29 -5.24
C VAL A 257 7.80 0.08 -5.33
N GLY A 258 8.19 1.23 -4.79
CA GLY A 258 9.59 1.71 -4.76
C GLY A 258 10.52 0.97 -3.80
N GLY A 259 10.05 -0.08 -3.11
CA GLY A 259 10.90 -0.99 -2.33
C GLY A 259 11.53 -2.11 -3.16
N ARG A 260 11.33 -2.12 -4.48
CA ARG A 260 11.71 -3.22 -5.37
C ARG A 260 12.97 -2.91 -6.17
N PRO A 261 13.77 -3.92 -6.52
CA PRO A 261 14.69 -3.79 -7.65
C PRO A 261 13.88 -3.70 -8.96
N ALA A 262 14.25 -2.77 -9.83
CA ALA A 262 13.66 -2.61 -11.17
C ALA A 262 13.58 -3.97 -11.89
N THR A 263 12.40 -4.33 -12.38
CA THR A 263 12.15 -5.62 -13.02
C THR A 263 12.05 -5.46 -14.53
N GLU A 264 12.54 -6.45 -15.27
CA GLU A 264 12.43 -6.55 -16.73
C GLU A 264 10.97 -6.48 -17.25
N ASP A 265 9.98 -6.76 -16.39
CA ASP A 265 8.55 -6.81 -16.74
C ASP A 265 7.87 -5.41 -16.85
N ASP A 266 8.47 -4.34 -16.32
CA ASP A 266 7.99 -2.96 -16.51
C ASP A 266 9.15 -1.95 -16.44
N PRO A 267 10.02 -1.90 -17.47
CA PRO A 267 11.20 -1.03 -17.50
C PRO A 267 10.84 0.47 -17.53
N GLY A 268 9.56 0.83 -17.69
CA GLY A 268 9.07 2.21 -17.74
C GLY A 268 8.51 2.74 -16.42
N ARG A 269 8.30 1.91 -15.40
CA ARG A 269 7.69 2.37 -14.13
C ARG A 269 8.72 3.10 -13.26
N LYS A 270 8.70 4.42 -13.33
CA LYS A 270 9.51 5.29 -12.45
C LYS A 270 9.09 5.11 -10.99
N GLU A 271 10.00 4.64 -10.15
CA GLU A 271 9.78 4.56 -8.71
C GLU A 271 9.46 5.93 -8.11
N LEU A 272 8.34 6.02 -7.38
CA LEU A 272 7.95 7.23 -6.67
C LEU A 272 8.61 7.26 -5.29
N ARG A 273 9.35 8.33 -5.01
CA ARG A 273 9.96 8.54 -3.70
C ARG A 273 8.93 9.04 -2.70
N GLY A 274 9.04 8.60 -1.45
CA GLY A 274 8.23 9.12 -0.34
C GLY A 274 6.89 8.42 -0.11
N VAL A 275 6.52 7.42 -0.92
CA VAL A 275 5.27 6.63 -0.74
C VAL A 275 5.19 6.02 0.67
N GLY A 276 6.27 5.44 1.18
CA GLY A 276 6.30 4.90 2.55
C GLY A 276 6.08 5.96 3.63
N THR A 277 6.63 7.16 3.45
CA THR A 277 6.40 8.29 4.36
C THR A 277 4.95 8.79 4.28
N PHE A 278 4.37 8.81 3.07
CA PHE A 278 2.98 9.17 2.85
C PHE A 278 2.01 8.19 3.52
N LEU A 279 2.23 6.88 3.36
CA LEU A 279 1.43 5.86 4.06
C LEU A 279 1.53 6.01 5.58
N MET A 280 2.73 6.23 6.11
CA MET A 280 2.94 6.47 7.54
C MET A 280 2.23 7.73 8.04
N ALA A 281 2.20 8.79 7.23
CA ALA A 281 1.45 10.01 7.54
C ALA A 281 -0.05 9.73 7.60
N GLY A 282 -0.60 9.00 6.62
CA GLY A 282 -2.00 8.60 6.59
C GLY A 282 -2.41 7.76 7.80
N VAL A 283 -1.57 6.81 8.20
CA VAL A 283 -1.79 6.02 9.43
C VAL A 283 -1.74 6.89 10.68
N TRP A 284 -0.79 7.82 10.77
CA TRP A 284 -0.71 8.74 11.91
C TRP A 284 -1.95 9.64 11.99
N MET A 285 -2.41 10.17 10.85
CA MET A 285 -3.63 10.96 10.75
C MET A 285 -4.85 10.15 11.19
N LEU A 286 -4.99 8.92 10.69
CA LEU A 286 -6.07 8.01 11.11
C LEU A 286 -6.04 7.74 12.62
N TRP A 287 -4.84 7.50 13.17
CA TRP A 287 -4.64 7.26 14.59
C TRP A 287 -5.10 8.44 15.45
N LYS A 288 -4.69 9.67 15.09
CA LYS A 288 -5.03 10.86 15.88
C LYS A 288 -6.44 11.36 15.64
N ASN A 289 -7.00 11.14 14.45
CA ASN A 289 -8.29 11.70 14.04
C ASN A 289 -9.47 10.75 14.22
N HIS A 290 -9.27 9.41 14.15
CA HIS A 290 -10.38 8.45 14.18
C HIS A 290 -10.18 7.30 15.18
N LEU A 291 -8.93 6.84 15.40
CA LEU A 291 -8.64 5.72 16.31
C LEU A 291 -8.27 6.22 17.71
N THR A 292 -9.11 7.08 18.29
CA THR A 292 -8.80 7.82 19.53
C THR A 292 -8.64 6.94 20.77
N ASN A 293 -9.16 5.71 20.74
CA ASN A 293 -8.99 4.76 21.85
C ASN A 293 -7.58 4.16 21.93
N ALA A 294 -6.76 4.29 20.89
CA ALA A 294 -5.40 3.77 20.87
C ALA A 294 -4.40 4.78 21.47
N LYS A 295 -3.56 4.29 22.38
CA LYS A 295 -2.55 5.08 23.09
C LYS A 295 -1.23 5.16 22.34
N ASP A 296 -0.88 4.11 21.60
CA ASP A 296 0.38 3.98 20.88
C ASP A 296 0.16 3.54 19.42
N LEU A 297 1.14 3.85 18.58
CA LEU A 297 1.29 3.35 17.21
C LEU A 297 2.58 2.54 17.14
N LEU A 298 2.44 1.27 16.78
CA LEU A 298 3.50 0.26 16.78
C LEU A 298 3.73 -0.28 15.38
N LEU A 299 4.91 -0.84 15.13
CA LEU A 299 5.16 -1.70 13.98
C LEU A 299 6.24 -2.72 14.32
N ASP A 300 6.24 -3.84 13.61
CA ASP A 300 7.36 -4.78 13.59
C ASP A 300 8.15 -4.53 12.29
N ALA A 301 9.46 -4.40 12.39
CA ALA A 301 10.30 -4.01 11.26
C ALA A 301 11.28 -5.11 10.88
N GLU A 302 11.44 -5.30 9.58
CA GLU A 302 12.62 -5.95 9.05
C GLU A 302 13.88 -5.09 9.28
N ILE A 303 15.02 -5.76 9.48
CA ILE A 303 16.30 -5.11 9.80
C ILE A 303 16.68 -4.05 8.75
N GLY A 304 16.38 -4.29 7.48
CA GLY A 304 16.70 -3.39 6.36
C GLY A 304 15.98 -2.03 6.41
N ALA A 305 14.80 -1.97 7.02
CA ALA A 305 13.98 -0.75 7.09
C ALA A 305 14.19 0.07 8.36
N ARG A 306 15.05 -0.39 9.29
CA ARG A 306 15.31 0.27 10.58
C ARG A 306 15.66 1.76 10.46
N ARG A 307 16.59 2.11 9.56
CA ARG A 307 17.00 3.52 9.35
C ARG A 307 15.85 4.40 8.87
N PHE A 308 14.94 3.83 8.07
CA PHE A 308 13.75 4.53 7.62
C PHE A 308 12.82 4.82 8.79
N TYR A 309 12.47 3.81 9.60
CA TYR A 309 11.56 3.97 10.74
C TYR A 309 12.11 4.93 11.80
N GLU A 310 13.39 4.80 12.17
CA GLU A 310 14.05 5.75 13.08
C GLU A 310 14.06 7.17 12.51
N GLY A 311 14.28 7.31 11.20
CA GLY A 311 14.29 8.60 10.51
C GLY A 311 12.94 9.32 10.48
N VAL A 312 11.83 8.57 10.55
CA VAL A 312 10.47 9.13 10.59
C VAL A 312 9.90 9.26 12.01
N GLY A 313 10.66 8.87 13.05
CA GLY A 313 10.31 9.14 14.46
C GLY A 313 9.90 7.92 15.30
N PHE A 314 10.03 6.71 14.75
CA PHE A 314 9.91 5.50 15.56
C PHE A 314 11.16 5.28 16.41
N GLN A 315 10.97 4.66 17.57
CA GLN A 315 12.06 4.19 18.44
C GLN A 315 11.99 2.67 18.58
N PRO A 316 13.14 1.98 18.64
CA PRO A 316 13.17 0.55 18.84
C PRO A 316 12.56 0.18 20.21
N LEU A 317 11.76 -0.88 20.20
CA LEU A 317 11.11 -1.51 21.34
C LEU A 317 11.47 -3.00 21.31
N GLY A 318 12.56 -3.37 21.98
CA GLY A 318 13.11 -4.72 21.93
C GLY A 318 13.91 -4.99 20.64
N TYR A 319 13.85 -6.23 20.13
CA TYR A 319 14.71 -6.69 19.04
C TYR A 319 14.24 -6.24 17.65
N SER A 320 12.93 -6.35 17.36
CA SER A 320 12.35 -6.03 16.05
C SER A 320 11.18 -5.03 16.10
N GLY A 321 10.60 -4.83 17.28
CA GLY A 321 9.48 -3.90 17.47
C GLY A 321 9.90 -2.44 17.45
N PHE A 322 8.99 -1.57 17.03
CA PHE A 322 9.15 -0.13 17.00
C PHE A 322 7.89 0.56 17.53
N ILE A 323 8.07 1.69 18.21
CA ILE A 323 6.99 2.53 18.73
C ILE A 323 7.16 3.98 18.24
N MET A 324 6.08 4.56 17.70
CA MET A 324 6.05 5.97 17.32
C MET A 324 6.02 6.83 18.59
N LYS A 325 7.14 7.48 18.91
CA LYS A 325 7.17 8.47 20.00
C LYS A 325 6.72 9.83 19.52
N GLU A 326 7.32 10.31 18.43
CA GLU A 326 7.00 11.59 17.86
C GLU A 326 7.39 11.65 16.38
N PRO A 327 6.53 12.16 15.49
CA PRO A 327 6.86 12.28 14.08
C PRO A 327 8.15 13.09 13.84
N GLY A 328 9.01 12.55 12.98
CA GLY A 328 10.32 13.11 12.66
C GLY A 328 10.54 13.35 11.17
N GLY A 329 11.46 14.26 10.85
CA GLY A 329 11.95 14.47 9.48
C GLY A 329 10.84 14.74 8.47
N ARG A 330 10.83 13.96 7.38
CA ARG A 330 9.85 14.11 6.28
C ARG A 330 8.42 13.72 6.68
N LEU A 331 8.24 12.93 7.74
CA LEU A 331 6.91 12.53 8.20
C LEU A 331 6.11 13.72 8.72
N VAL A 332 6.77 14.65 9.42
CA VAL A 332 6.15 15.90 9.88
C VAL A 332 5.58 16.69 8.70
N GLN A 333 6.35 16.85 7.64
CA GLN A 333 5.92 17.57 6.44
C GLN A 333 4.68 16.92 5.82
N ALA A 334 4.70 15.59 5.64
CA ALA A 334 3.58 14.85 5.07
C ALA A 334 2.31 14.90 5.96
N ILE A 335 2.47 14.81 7.28
CA ILE A 335 1.36 14.96 8.23
C ILE A 335 0.75 16.36 8.14
N LEU A 336 1.58 17.41 8.14
CA LEU A 336 1.08 18.78 8.04
C LEU A 336 0.35 18.99 6.72
N GLU A 337 0.88 18.45 5.62
CA GLU A 337 0.23 18.53 4.32
C GLU A 337 -1.16 17.87 4.32
N MET A 338 -1.27 16.65 4.85
CA MET A 338 -2.56 15.96 4.99
C MET A 338 -3.52 16.68 5.92
N ALA A 339 -3.04 17.17 7.07
CA ALA A 339 -3.86 17.92 8.02
C ALA A 339 -4.35 19.25 7.42
N GLY A 340 -3.50 19.90 6.62
CA GLY A 340 -3.83 21.13 5.92
C GLY A 340 -5.00 20.97 4.95
N ARG A 341 -5.12 19.83 4.27
CA ARG A 341 -6.19 19.55 3.32
C ARG A 341 -7.36 18.75 3.90
N CYS A 342 -7.33 18.47 5.20
CA CYS A 342 -8.39 17.75 5.87
C CYS A 342 -9.45 18.75 6.39
N PRO A 343 -10.70 18.71 5.89
CA PRO A 343 -11.73 19.65 6.31
C PRO A 343 -12.23 19.39 7.74
N ALA A 344 -12.18 18.13 8.20
CA ALA A 344 -12.74 17.70 9.48
C ALA A 344 -11.67 17.06 10.39
N LEU A 345 -10.89 17.92 11.06
CA LEU A 345 -9.97 17.48 12.11
C LEU A 345 -10.66 17.49 13.48
N GLN A 346 -10.55 16.38 14.21
CA GLN A 346 -10.98 16.29 15.60
C GLN A 346 -10.04 17.08 16.52
N ASP A 347 -10.56 17.57 17.65
CA ASP A 347 -9.83 18.42 18.60
C ASP A 347 -8.49 17.81 19.05
N ARG A 348 -8.45 16.50 19.28
CA ARG A 348 -7.21 15.79 19.65
C ARG A 348 -6.17 15.89 18.53
N ALA A 349 -6.56 15.62 17.28
CA ALA A 349 -5.66 15.72 16.14
C ALA A 349 -5.19 17.17 15.95
N THR A 350 -6.12 18.13 16.01
CA THR A 350 -5.84 19.56 15.92
C THR A 350 -4.81 20.00 16.97
N ALA A 351 -4.96 19.61 18.23
CA ALA A 351 -4.03 19.94 19.30
C ALA A 351 -2.62 19.36 19.07
N GLU A 352 -2.52 18.12 18.59
CA GLU A 352 -1.24 17.49 18.23
C GLU A 352 -0.56 18.19 17.05
N ILE A 353 -1.33 18.55 16.01
CA ILE A 353 -0.84 19.29 14.85
C ILE A 353 -0.35 20.70 15.24
N ILE A 354 -1.11 21.42 16.08
CA ILE A 354 -0.68 22.73 16.61
C ILE A 354 0.63 22.61 17.38
N ARG A 355 0.76 21.58 18.24
CA ARG A 355 2.01 21.30 18.96
C ARG A 355 3.16 21.04 18.00
N MET A 356 2.91 20.28 16.93
CA MET A 356 3.88 19.98 15.89
C MET A 356 4.35 21.25 15.16
N ILE A 357 3.42 22.12 14.72
CA ILE A 357 3.73 23.41 14.10
C ILE A 357 4.61 24.26 15.01
N LYS A 358 4.21 24.42 16.28
CA LYS A 358 4.98 25.18 17.29
C LYS A 358 6.39 24.63 17.46
N LYS A 359 6.53 23.31 17.48
CA LYS A 359 7.85 22.66 17.60
C LYS A 359 8.72 22.93 16.37
N GLN A 360 8.18 22.85 15.15
CA GLN A 360 8.95 23.14 13.94
C GLN A 360 9.41 24.60 13.91
N ILE A 361 8.56 25.55 14.27
CA ILE A 361 8.93 26.97 14.39
C ILE A 361 10.04 27.18 15.43
N ARG A 362 10.01 26.46 16.56
CA ARG A 362 11.09 26.50 17.56
C ARG A 362 12.42 25.94 17.05
N ILE A 363 12.40 24.90 16.21
CA ILE A 363 13.62 24.37 15.57
C ILE A 363 14.29 25.44 14.68
N LEU A 364 13.48 26.35 14.11
CA LEU A 364 13.97 27.49 13.32
C LEU A 364 14.63 28.59 14.16
N TRP A 365 14.69 28.48 15.50
CA TRP A 365 15.38 29.47 16.32
C TRP A 365 16.90 29.44 16.14
N LYS A 366 17.45 30.58 15.69
CA LYS A 366 18.87 30.85 15.45
C LYS A 366 19.52 29.91 14.42
N LYS A 367 20.56 30.40 13.73
CA LYS A 367 21.37 29.55 12.83
C LYS A 367 22.05 28.45 13.64
N LYS A 368 22.09 27.23 13.09
CA LYS A 368 22.67 26.06 13.75
C LYS A 368 24.03 25.74 13.13
N SER A 369 25.04 25.49 13.97
CA SER A 369 26.41 25.21 13.55
C SER A 369 26.60 23.73 13.15
N PHE A 370 25.98 22.80 13.88
CA PHE A 370 26.15 21.36 13.68
C PHE A 370 25.31 20.80 12.52
N GLN A 371 25.88 19.88 11.72
CA GLN A 371 25.25 19.31 10.53
C GLN A 371 23.89 18.65 10.80
N LYS A 372 23.77 17.86 11.87
CA LYS A 372 22.48 17.24 12.29
C LYS A 372 21.41 18.29 12.57
N GLN A 373 21.78 19.41 13.18
CA GLN A 373 20.88 20.52 13.47
C GLN A 373 20.54 21.33 12.20
N LYS A 374 21.48 21.45 11.25
CA LYS A 374 21.21 22.04 9.93
C LYS A 374 20.19 21.22 9.13
N GLN A 375 20.29 19.90 9.15
CA GLN A 375 19.32 19.02 8.50
C GLN A 375 17.94 19.11 9.15
N ALA A 376 17.86 19.07 10.49
CA ALA A 376 16.61 19.27 11.21
C ALA A 376 15.98 20.64 10.90
N ARG A 377 16.78 21.71 10.82
CA ARG A 377 16.33 23.04 10.39
C ARG A 377 15.76 23.03 8.97
N LYS A 378 16.43 22.37 8.03
CA LYS A 378 15.95 22.26 6.63
C LYS A 378 14.58 21.60 6.59
N HIS A 379 14.38 20.48 7.29
CA HIS A 379 13.08 19.82 7.36
C HIS A 379 12.02 20.69 8.03
N ALA A 380 12.37 21.38 9.11
CA ALA A 380 11.46 22.31 9.78
C ALA A 380 11.03 23.46 8.87
N LEU A 381 11.96 24.00 8.06
CA LEU A 381 11.66 25.08 7.13
C LEU A 381 10.67 24.61 6.05
N GLU A 382 10.90 23.45 5.44
CA GLU A 382 9.97 22.88 4.46
C GLU A 382 8.60 22.57 5.09
N SER A 383 8.59 22.04 6.31
CA SER A 383 7.36 21.76 7.05
C SER A 383 6.54 23.03 7.33
N VAL A 384 7.19 24.13 7.73
CA VAL A 384 6.52 25.41 7.98
C VAL A 384 6.00 26.06 6.69
N LYS A 385 6.71 25.92 5.56
CA LYS A 385 6.24 26.41 4.26
C LYS A 385 4.92 25.76 3.83
N VAL A 386 4.72 24.47 4.16
CA VAL A 386 3.46 23.75 3.84
C VAL A 386 2.25 24.45 4.47
N CYS A 387 2.39 25.02 5.68
CA CYS A 387 1.30 25.71 6.38
C CYS A 387 0.74 26.95 5.63
N PHE A 388 1.44 27.42 4.59
CA PHE A 388 1.06 28.62 3.82
C PHE A 388 0.71 28.31 2.36
N GLN A 389 0.51 27.04 2.00
CA GLN A 389 0.00 26.66 0.67
C GLN A 389 -1.47 27.08 0.49
N ALA A 390 -1.92 27.28 -0.76
CA ALA A 390 -3.24 27.82 -1.11
C ALA A 390 -4.43 27.06 -0.46
N ASP A 391 -4.36 25.73 -0.40
CA ASP A 391 -5.48 24.91 0.10
C ASP A 391 -5.31 24.46 1.56
N PHE A 392 -4.39 25.09 2.30
CA PHE A 392 -4.13 24.75 3.69
C PHE A 392 -5.19 25.31 4.65
N ASN A 393 -5.58 24.50 5.64
CA ASN A 393 -6.56 24.81 6.68
C ASN A 393 -6.27 26.18 7.34
N PRO A 394 -7.19 27.15 7.25
CA PRO A 394 -6.96 28.52 7.71
C PRO A 394 -6.65 28.64 9.21
N ALA A 395 -7.26 27.80 10.05
CA ALA A 395 -7.04 27.84 11.50
C ALA A 395 -5.61 27.40 11.87
N LEU A 396 -5.11 26.36 11.20
CA LEU A 396 -3.74 25.89 11.37
C LEU A 396 -2.71 26.87 10.78
N ALA A 397 -3.01 27.44 9.60
CA ALA A 397 -2.18 28.49 8.98
C ALA A 397 -2.03 29.71 9.89
N ARG A 398 -3.15 30.18 10.48
CA ARG A 398 -3.16 31.29 11.44
C ARG A 398 -2.29 31.00 12.65
N THR A 399 -2.38 29.78 13.21
CA THR A 399 -1.53 29.37 14.32
C THR A 399 -0.04 29.42 13.97
N ALA A 400 0.33 28.99 12.76
CA ALA A 400 1.70 29.08 12.28
C ALA A 400 2.16 30.55 12.13
N LEU A 401 1.30 31.42 11.58
CA LEU A 401 1.58 32.85 11.40
C LEU A 401 1.76 33.59 12.75
N GLU A 402 0.90 33.32 13.73
CA GLU A 402 0.97 33.89 15.08
C GLU A 402 2.28 33.52 15.77
N GLU A 403 2.68 32.25 15.70
CA GLU A 403 3.92 31.77 16.31
C GLU A 403 5.18 32.27 15.57
N LEU A 404 5.15 32.40 14.24
CA LEU A 404 6.23 33.04 13.48
C LEU A 404 6.37 34.52 13.85
N THR A 405 5.26 35.24 13.97
CA THR A 405 5.26 36.66 14.37
C THR A 405 5.81 36.83 15.77
N ARG A 406 5.41 35.97 16.72
CA ARG A 406 5.91 35.95 18.09
C ARG A 406 7.44 35.76 18.16
N TYR A 407 8.01 34.96 17.27
CA TYR A 407 9.45 34.66 17.25
C TYR A 407 10.21 35.29 16.07
N ARG A 408 9.64 36.32 15.42
CA ARG A 408 10.20 36.99 14.23
C ARG A 408 11.69 37.32 14.40
N LYS A 409 12.05 38.00 15.49
CA LYS A 409 13.44 38.39 15.80
C LYS A 409 14.41 37.21 16.00
N LYS A 410 13.91 36.00 16.28
CA LYS A 410 14.73 34.79 16.56
C LYS A 410 14.90 33.90 15.33
N ILE A 411 14.14 34.14 14.26
CA ILE A 411 14.08 33.30 13.07
C ILE A 411 14.54 34.15 11.86
N PRO A 412 15.74 33.87 11.30
CA PRO A 412 16.28 34.60 10.15
C PRO A 412 15.34 34.68 8.94
N GLU A 413 14.60 33.61 8.65
CA GLU A 413 13.71 33.47 7.49
C GLU A 413 12.27 33.97 7.79
N SER A 414 12.03 34.58 8.95
CA SER A 414 10.68 34.94 9.39
C SER A 414 9.97 35.91 8.44
N ASP A 415 10.65 36.94 7.97
CA ASP A 415 10.06 37.93 7.05
C ASP A 415 9.67 37.30 5.71
N GLU A 416 10.48 36.37 5.18
CA GLU A 416 10.16 35.63 3.96
C GLU A 416 8.91 34.74 4.15
N LEU A 417 8.84 34.02 5.28
CA LEU A 417 7.72 33.12 5.59
C LEU A 417 6.43 33.89 5.84
N ILE A 418 6.48 35.01 6.57
CA ILE A 418 5.34 35.90 6.79
C ILE A 418 4.90 36.53 5.46
N GLY A 419 5.85 36.93 4.61
CA GLY A 419 5.56 37.45 3.27
C GLY A 419 4.83 36.42 2.39
N LYS A 420 5.19 35.13 2.48
CA LYS A 420 4.46 34.04 1.80
C LYS A 420 3.05 33.86 2.34
N ALA A 421 2.86 33.93 3.65
CA ALA A 421 1.54 33.86 4.27
C ALA A 421 0.62 35.01 3.81
N ASN A 422 1.16 36.23 3.72
CA ASN A 422 0.39 37.43 3.38
C ASN A 422 0.06 37.56 1.90
N ARG A 423 0.75 36.85 0.99
CA ARG A 423 0.40 36.82 -0.44
C ARG A 423 -0.83 35.96 -0.76
N LYS A 424 -1.37 35.27 0.24
CA LYS A 424 -2.50 34.34 0.14
C LYS A 424 -3.81 34.94 0.67
N ASN A 425 -3.72 35.91 1.58
CA ASN A 425 -4.85 36.77 1.96
C ASN A 425 -4.98 37.89 0.93
#